data_AF-A0A529ZPT8-F1
#
_entry.id   AF-A0A529ZPT8-F1
#
_cell.length_a   1.000
_cell.length_b   1.000
_cell.length_c   1.000
_cell.angle_alpha   90.00
_cell.angle_beta   90.00
_cell.angle_gamma   90.00
#
_symmetry.space_group_name_H-M   'P 1'
#
loop_
_entity.id
_entity.type
_entity.pdbx_description
1 polymer ?
#
loop_
_entity_poly.entity_id
_entity_poly.type
_entity_poly.pdbx_seq_one_letter_code
_entity_poly.pdbx_strand_id
1 'polypeptide(L)'
;AGHPLSEGRVTAARFAAGRHILISRRGLDRGPVDDALELTGLTRTIATLVGGFAEALALARGSDLIATVPERYTGTLREGLFTFTLPVKLAPLTISLLWHPRLDADPAHRWLRGLVKEVCGGARNPDP
;
A
#
# COMPACT_ATOMS: atom_id res chain seq x y z
N ALA A 1 17.50 10.66 2.12
CA ALA A 1 18.57 9.89 1.43
C ALA A 1 19.49 9.30 2.49
N GLY A 2 20.06 8.11 2.29
CA GLY A 2 20.91 7.43 3.28
C GLY A 2 20.22 6.36 4.14
N HIS A 3 19.01 5.93 3.75
CA HIS A 3 18.31 4.87 4.47
C HIS A 3 19.05 3.53 4.31
N PRO A 4 19.26 2.69 5.35
CA PRO A 4 20.00 1.42 5.25
C PRO A 4 19.46 0.43 4.21
N LEU A 5 18.15 0.46 3.93
CA LEU A 5 17.53 -0.34 2.87
C LEU A 5 17.80 0.14 1.44
N SER A 6 18.30 1.37 1.26
CA SER A 6 18.73 1.85 -0.06
C SER A 6 20.06 1.24 -0.51
N GLU A 7 20.77 0.56 0.40
CA GLU A 7 22.07 -0.06 0.14
C GLU A 7 21.90 -1.57 -0.16
N GLY A 8 21.91 -1.91 -1.44
CA GLY A 8 21.85 -3.29 -1.92
C GLY A 8 20.45 -3.89 -1.95
N ARG A 9 20.37 -5.23 -1.98
CA ARG A 9 19.09 -5.95 -2.15
C ARG A 9 18.23 -5.87 -0.88
N VAL A 10 16.96 -5.51 -1.04
CA VAL A 10 15.95 -5.54 0.02
C VAL A 10 15.34 -6.94 0.10
N THR A 11 15.69 -7.68 1.15
CA THR A 11 15.11 -9.01 1.47
C THR A 11 14.01 -8.88 2.52
N ALA A 12 13.19 -9.91 2.68
CA ALA A 12 12.14 -9.94 3.71
C ALA A 12 12.73 -9.72 5.12
N ALA A 13 13.86 -10.35 5.43
CA ALA A 13 14.55 -10.20 6.72
C ALA A 13 15.08 -8.77 6.94
N ARG A 14 15.72 -8.17 5.92
CA ARG A 14 16.21 -6.78 6.01
C ARG A 14 15.06 -5.79 6.18
N PHE A 15 13.97 -6.01 5.44
CA PHE A 15 12.75 -5.22 5.57
C PHE A 15 12.16 -5.35 6.98
N ALA A 16 12.00 -6.57 7.49
CA ALA A 16 11.44 -6.85 8.80
C ALA A 16 12.26 -6.24 9.96
N ALA A 17 13.59 -6.24 9.84
CA ALA A 17 14.50 -5.66 10.83
C ALA A 17 14.41 -4.11 10.95
N GLY A 18 13.81 -3.44 9.97
CA GLY A 18 13.59 -1.99 10.03
C GLY A 18 12.44 -1.58 10.95
N ARG A 19 12.26 -0.26 11.11
CA ARG A 19 11.15 0.32 11.87
C ARG A 19 10.05 0.77 10.92
N HIS A 20 8.82 0.39 11.20
CA HIS A 20 7.70 0.54 10.26
C HIS A 20 6.65 1.51 10.77
N ILE A 21 5.99 2.16 9.82
CA ILE A 21 4.77 2.92 10.02
C ILE A 21 3.60 2.00 9.70
N LEU A 22 2.70 1.81 10.67
CA LEU A 22 1.46 1.08 10.44
C LEU A 22 0.35 2.05 10.07
N ILE A 23 -0.32 1.79 8.97
CA ILE A 23 -1.46 2.58 8.52
C ILE A 23 -2.73 1.85 8.97
N SER A 24 -3.42 2.41 9.96
CA SER A 24 -4.55 1.77 10.60
C SER A 24 -5.64 2.79 10.94
N ARG A 25 -6.79 2.66 10.28
CA ARG A 25 -7.96 3.54 10.53
C ARG A 25 -8.79 3.12 11.75
N ARG A 26 -8.57 1.90 12.26
CA ARG A 26 -9.34 1.31 13.36
C ARG A 26 -8.50 1.08 14.62
N GLY A 27 -7.26 1.58 14.65
CA GLY A 27 -6.34 1.33 15.76
C GLY A 27 -5.89 -0.12 15.90
N LEU A 28 -6.08 -0.95 14.86
CA LEU A 28 -5.45 -2.26 14.77
C LEU A 28 -3.92 -2.08 14.78
N ASP A 29 -3.26 -2.89 15.59
CA ASP A 29 -1.80 -2.97 15.78
C ASP A 29 -1.12 -3.95 14.80
N ARG A 30 -1.92 -4.63 13.97
CA ARG A 30 -1.51 -5.65 13.01
C ARG A 30 -2.22 -5.51 11.67
N GLY A 31 -1.54 -5.87 10.57
CA GLY A 31 -2.12 -5.90 9.23
C GLY A 31 -1.55 -7.00 8.32
N PRO A 32 -1.94 -7.03 7.03
CA PRO A 32 -1.61 -8.13 6.10
C PRO A 32 -0.11 -8.39 5.92
N VAL A 33 0.72 -7.36 6.08
CA VAL A 33 2.19 -7.49 6.00
C VAL A 33 2.73 -8.29 7.19
N ASP A 34 2.16 -8.10 8.38
CA ASP A 34 2.55 -8.81 9.60
C ASP A 34 2.22 -10.30 9.47
N ASP A 35 1.02 -10.61 8.95
CA ASP A 35 0.59 -11.98 8.67
C ASP A 35 1.53 -12.67 7.67
N ALA A 36 1.90 -11.98 6.59
CA ALA A 36 2.79 -12.53 5.57
C ALA A 36 4.24 -12.73 6.08
N LEU A 37 4.72 -11.86 6.97
CA LEU A 37 6.04 -12.03 7.59
C LEU A 37 6.04 -13.21 8.57
N GLU A 38 4.98 -13.38 9.37
CA GLU A 38 4.85 -14.46 10.35
C GLU A 38 4.91 -15.84 9.69
N LEU A 39 4.33 -16.01 8.49
CA LEU A 39 4.43 -17.25 7.70
C LEU A 39 5.88 -17.65 7.37
N THR A 40 6.82 -16.71 7.46
CA THR A 40 8.26 -16.94 7.24
C THR A 40 9.09 -16.87 8.52
N GLY A 41 8.43 -16.83 9.69
CA GLY A 41 9.09 -16.71 11.00
C GLY A 41 9.70 -15.32 11.26
N LEU A 42 9.28 -14.29 10.52
CA LEU A 42 9.77 -12.93 10.66
C LEU A 42 8.71 -12.06 11.36
N THR A 43 9.18 -11.09 12.14
CA THR A 43 8.35 -10.05 12.74
C THR A 43 8.99 -8.69 12.45
N ARG A 44 8.18 -7.63 12.46
CA ARG A 44 8.65 -6.26 12.25
C ARG A 44 8.30 -5.38 13.43
N THR A 45 9.05 -4.30 13.61
CA THR A 45 8.78 -3.32 14.67
C THR A 45 7.92 -2.19 14.14
N ILE A 46 6.73 -2.00 14.71
CA ILE A 46 5.89 -0.82 14.44
C ILE A 46 6.33 0.33 15.35
N ALA A 47 6.85 1.40 14.76
CA ALA A 47 7.32 2.58 15.50
C ALA A 47 6.22 3.63 15.70
N THR A 48 5.24 3.70 14.79
CA THR A 48 4.13 4.64 14.88
C THR A 48 2.93 4.15 14.06
N LEU A 49 1.74 4.65 14.43
CA LEU A 49 0.48 4.40 13.74
C LEU A 49 -0.07 5.71 13.16
N VAL A 50 -0.59 5.65 11.94
CA VAL A 50 -1.14 6.81 11.22
C VAL A 50 -2.46 6.47 10.53
N GLY A 51 -3.25 7.51 10.24
CA GLY A 51 -4.60 7.34 9.66
C GLY A 51 -4.62 7.13 8.15
N GLY A 52 -3.55 7.48 7.44
CA GLY A 52 -3.54 7.43 5.97
C GLY A 52 -2.16 7.43 5.32
N PHE A 53 -2.17 7.17 4.01
CA PHE A 53 -0.95 7.03 3.20
C PHE A 53 -0.13 8.31 3.07
N ALA A 54 -0.78 9.47 2.94
CA ALA A 54 -0.09 10.75 2.82
C ALA A 54 0.72 11.08 4.08
N GLU A 55 0.14 10.84 5.26
CA GLU A 55 0.79 11.01 6.56
C GLU A 55 1.98 10.06 6.72
N ALA A 56 1.79 8.77 6.39
CA ALA A 56 2.86 7.77 6.41
C ALA A 56 4.06 8.18 5.54
N LEU A 57 3.79 8.65 4.32
CA LEU A 57 4.83 9.07 3.38
C LEU A 57 5.52 10.37 3.82
N ALA A 58 4.80 11.29 4.46
CA ALA A 58 5.38 12.49 5.04
C ALA A 58 6.38 12.14 6.15
N LEU A 59 6.02 11.23 7.06
CA LEU A 59 6.91 10.76 8.13
C LEU A 59 8.12 9.99 7.59
N ALA A 60 7.91 9.08 6.63
CA ALA A 60 8.99 8.31 6.01
C ALA A 60 10.02 9.20 5.31
N ARG A 61 9.62 10.37 4.78
CA ARG A 61 10.55 11.29 4.11
C ARG A 61 11.57 11.94 5.05
N GLY A 62 11.19 12.14 6.31
CA GLY A 62 12.03 12.78 7.32
C GLY A 62 12.70 11.81 8.30
N SER A 63 12.67 10.51 8.05
CA SER A 63 13.13 9.50 9.03
C SER A 63 13.63 8.22 8.38
N ASP A 64 14.13 7.29 9.20
CA ASP A 64 14.45 5.91 8.79
C ASP A 64 13.26 4.95 8.94
N LEU A 65 12.03 5.47 8.83
CA LEU A 65 10.82 4.67 8.94
C LEU A 65 10.36 4.16 7.57
N ILE A 66 9.86 2.93 7.57
CA ILE A 66 9.40 2.23 6.38
C ILE A 66 7.87 2.30 6.30
N ALA A 67 7.34 2.79 5.19
CA ALA A 67 5.91 2.77 4.89
C ALA A 67 5.59 1.74 3.80
N THR A 68 4.59 0.88 4.02
CA THR A 68 4.05 0.00 2.99
C THR A 68 2.76 0.61 2.43
N VAL A 69 2.75 0.93 1.13
CA VAL A 69 1.65 1.66 0.50
C VAL A 69 1.26 1.07 -0.86
N PRO A 70 0.00 1.18 -1.31
CA PRO A 70 -0.42 0.75 -2.64
C PRO A 70 0.26 1.59 -3.73
N GLU A 71 0.91 0.92 -4.68
CA GLU A 71 1.72 1.55 -5.72
C GLU A 71 0.93 2.56 -6.57
N ARG A 72 -0.25 2.15 -7.06
CA ARG A 72 -1.10 2.95 -7.96
C ARG A 72 -1.72 4.17 -7.30
N TYR A 73 -1.97 4.11 -5.99
CA TYR A 73 -2.62 5.20 -5.26
C TYR A 73 -1.64 6.30 -4.83
N THR A 74 -0.34 5.96 -4.73
CA THR A 74 0.65 6.82 -4.09
C THR A 74 1.76 7.31 -5.03
N GLY A 75 1.57 7.19 -6.35
CA GLY A 75 2.58 7.49 -7.36
C GLY A 75 3.33 8.81 -7.12
N THR A 76 2.64 9.95 -7.22
CA THR A 76 3.23 11.28 -7.01
C THR A 76 3.65 11.54 -5.56
N LEU A 77 2.93 10.97 -4.59
CA LEU A 77 3.24 11.13 -3.17
C LEU A 77 4.58 10.49 -2.77
N ARG A 78 5.08 9.55 -3.58
CA ARG A 78 6.36 8.86 -3.38
C ARG A 78 7.57 9.58 -4.00
N GLU A 79 7.37 10.71 -4.67
CA GLU A 79 8.49 11.48 -5.21
C GLU A 79 9.50 11.85 -4.11
N GLY A 80 10.79 11.69 -4.43
CA GLY A 80 11.91 11.90 -3.52
C GLY A 80 12.14 10.79 -2.48
N LEU A 81 11.34 9.71 -2.49
CA LEU A 81 11.54 8.54 -1.61
C LEU A 81 12.24 7.40 -2.36
N PHE A 82 13.03 6.62 -1.63
CA PHE A 82 13.50 5.32 -2.12
C PHE A 82 12.33 4.33 -2.09
N THR A 83 12.02 3.70 -3.22
CA THR A 83 10.89 2.77 -3.35
C THR A 83 11.35 1.43 -3.89
N PHE A 84 10.74 0.35 -3.42
CA PHE A 84 11.07 -1.02 -3.79
C PHE A 84 9.82 -1.89 -3.73
N THR A 85 9.81 -2.99 -4.47
CA THR A 85 8.74 -3.99 -4.40
C THR A 85 8.74 -4.65 -3.02
N LEU A 86 7.55 -4.76 -2.42
CA LEU A 86 7.37 -5.41 -1.12
C LEU A 86 7.97 -6.83 -1.14
N PRO A 87 8.93 -7.16 -0.25
CA PRO A 87 9.64 -8.44 -0.29
C PRO A 87 8.86 -9.59 0.38
N VAL A 88 7.55 -9.46 0.47
CA VAL A 88 6.61 -10.50 0.90
C VAL A 88 5.42 -10.55 -0.04
N LYS A 89 4.83 -11.73 -0.23
CA LYS A 89 3.63 -11.87 -1.05
C LYS A 89 2.40 -11.56 -0.22
N LEU A 90 1.57 -10.65 -0.72
CA LEU A 90 0.25 -10.36 -0.16
C LEU A 90 -0.83 -10.82 -1.12
N ALA A 91 -2.03 -11.09 -0.59
CA ALA A 91 -3.21 -11.20 -1.42
C ALA A 91 -3.41 -9.87 -2.20
N PRO A 92 -3.83 -9.93 -3.48
CA PRO A 92 -4.12 -8.73 -4.25
C PRO A 92 -5.15 -7.84 -3.57
N LEU A 93 -4.95 -6.52 -3.65
CA LEU A 93 -5.92 -5.56 -3.16
C LEU A 93 -7.09 -5.45 -4.15
N THR A 94 -8.29 -5.85 -3.72
CA THR A 94 -9.51 -5.70 -4.52
C THR A 94 -10.16 -4.33 -4.27
N ILE A 95 -10.33 -3.54 -5.33
CA ILE A 95 -11.11 -2.30 -5.31
C ILE A 95 -12.48 -2.57 -5.92
N SER A 96 -13.54 -2.37 -5.12
CA SER A 96 -14.91 -2.69 -5.50
C SER A 96 -15.77 -1.43 -5.58
N LEU A 97 -16.67 -1.38 -6.56
CA LEU A 97 -17.79 -0.43 -6.58
C LEU A 97 -18.99 -1.11 -5.90
N LEU A 98 -19.61 -0.44 -4.93
CA LEU A 98 -20.79 -0.93 -4.22
C LEU A 98 -21.95 0.05 -4.41
N TRP A 99 -23.16 -0.49 -4.60
CA TRP A 99 -24.40 0.28 -4.73
C TRP A 99 -25.57 -0.54 -4.18
N HIS A 100 -26.67 0.16 -3.86
CA HIS A 100 -27.90 -0.50 -3.44
C HIS A 100 -28.60 -1.16 -4.65
N PRO A 101 -29.16 -2.38 -4.54
CA PRO A 101 -29.81 -3.08 -5.66
C PRO A 101 -30.91 -2.27 -6.38
N ARG A 102 -31.59 -1.37 -5.66
CA ARG A 102 -32.59 -0.44 -6.24
C ARG A 102 -32.03 0.47 -7.35
N LEU A 103 -30.72 0.73 -7.34
CA LEU A 103 -30.02 1.56 -8.33
C LEU A 103 -29.37 0.71 -9.43
N ASP A 104 -29.69 -0.58 -9.51
CA ASP A 104 -29.04 -1.45 -10.49
C ASP A 104 -29.47 -1.13 -11.92
N ALA A 105 -30.77 -0.89 -12.11
CA ALA A 105 -31.38 -0.54 -13.39
C ALA A 105 -31.37 0.97 -13.70
N ASP A 106 -30.93 1.81 -12.77
CA ASP A 106 -30.90 3.27 -12.97
C ASP A 106 -29.92 3.66 -14.10
N PRO A 107 -30.37 4.35 -15.17
CA PRO A 107 -29.51 4.64 -16.32
C PRO A 107 -28.30 5.51 -16.00
N ALA A 108 -28.47 6.53 -15.15
CA ALA A 108 -27.39 7.45 -14.78
C ALA A 108 -26.35 6.72 -13.92
N HIS A 109 -26.79 5.90 -12.97
CA HIS A 109 -25.92 5.09 -12.13
C HIS A 109 -25.17 4.04 -12.95
N ARG A 110 -25.82 3.38 -13.92
CA ARG A 110 -25.17 2.42 -14.82
C ARG A 110 -24.09 3.08 -15.67
N TRP A 111 -24.40 4.23 -16.25
CA TRP A 111 -23.45 5.02 -17.04
C TRP A 111 -22.21 5.38 -16.21
N LEU A 112 -22.39 5.93 -15.01
CA LEU A 112 -21.27 6.30 -14.14
C LEU A 112 -20.42 5.08 -13.73
N ARG A 113 -21.06 3.96 -13.37
CA ARG A 113 -20.34 2.71 -13.06
C ARG A 113 -19.54 2.21 -14.27
N GLY A 114 -20.09 2.35 -15.47
CA GLY A 114 -19.40 2.04 -16.73
C GLY A 114 -18.15 2.90 -16.89
N LEU A 115 -18.29 4.22 -16.74
CA LEU A 115 -17.19 5.17 -16.86
C LEU A 115 -16.07 4.89 -15.85
N VAL A 116 -16.41 4.66 -14.58
CA VAL A 116 -15.40 4.32 -13.56
C VAL A 116 -14.68 3.01 -13.90
N LYS A 117 -15.40 1.99 -14.38
CA LYS A 117 -14.79 0.72 -14.80
C LYS A 117 -13.87 0.91 -16.00
N GLU A 118 -14.23 1.75 -16.95
CA GLU A 118 -13.38 2.06 -18.12
C GLU A 118 -12.08 2.74 -17.68
N VAL A 119 -12.19 3.83 -16.93
CA VAL A 119 -11.03 4.63 -16.47
C VAL A 119 -10.12 3.83 -15.54
N CYS A 120 -10.69 3.03 -14.63
CA CYS A 120 -9.91 2.25 -13.66
C CYS A 120 -9.51 0.86 -14.18
N GLY A 121 -10.18 0.33 -15.20
CA GLY A 121 -9.92 -0.99 -15.79
C GLY A 121 -8.73 -1.02 -16.75
N GLY A 122 -8.29 0.15 -17.22
CA GLY A 122 -7.05 0.30 -17.98
C GLY A 122 -5.83 0.01 -17.11
N ALA A 123 -5.39 -1.24 -17.07
CA ALA A 123 -4.02 -1.54 -16.69
C ALA A 123 -3.10 -1.01 -17.80
N ARG A 124 -2.31 0.03 -17.51
CA ARG A 124 -1.06 0.22 -18.26
C ARG A 124 -0.25 -1.05 -18.03
N ASN A 125 -0.07 -1.83 -19.11
CA ASN A 125 0.78 -3.01 -19.13
C ASN A 125 2.13 -2.63 -18.49
N PRO A 126 2.72 -3.43 -17.58
CA PRO A 126 4.11 -3.19 -17.21
C PRO A 126 4.93 -3.26 -18.50
N ASP A 127 5.69 -2.19 -18.79
CA ASP A 127 6.66 -2.22 -19.88
C ASP A 127 7.64 -3.39 -19.66
N PRO A 128 8.17 -3.98 -20.75
CA PRO A 128 9.00 -5.19 -20.72
C PRO A 128 10.30 -5.05 -19.92
#